data_AF-A0A2E1XGT9-F1
#
_entry.id   AF-A0A2E1XGT9-F1
#
_cell.length_a   1.000
_cell.length_b   1.000
_cell.length_c   1.000
_cell.angle_alpha   90.00
_cell.angle_beta   90.00
_cell.angle_gamma   90.00
#
_symmetry.space_group_name_H-M   'P 1'
#
loop_
_entity.id
_entity.type
_entity.pdbx_description
1 polymer ?
#
loop_
_entity_poly.entity_id
_entity_poly.type
_entity_poly.pdbx_seq_one_letter_code
_entity_poly.pdbx_strand_id
1 'polypeptide(L)'
;MKAVTGNRLDDGVVVYLGDDDRWTSDLSAAARFEDGDAKDVLAAAQKRVKEIADAYLIEVDDSGAPAGRETLRETIRKSGPTVRLDLGYQAEA
;
A
#
# COMPACT_ATOMS: atom_id res chain seq x y z
N MET A 1 8.07 10.72 3.03
CA MET A 1 7.32 10.58 1.76
C MET A 1 6.08 9.77 2.04
N LYS A 2 5.03 9.93 1.24
CA LYS A 2 3.78 9.19 1.41
C LYS A 2 3.46 8.32 0.22
N ALA A 3 2.89 7.16 0.47
CA ALA A 3 2.34 6.28 -0.56
C ALA A 3 0.84 6.08 -0.29
N VAL A 4 0.06 5.89 -1.35
CA VAL A 4 -1.35 5.48 -1.24
C VAL A 4 -1.40 3.96 -1.19
N THR A 5 -2.11 3.42 -0.21
CA THR A 5 -2.37 1.98 -0.08
C THR A 5 -3.86 1.71 0.12
N GLY A 6 -4.26 0.46 -0.11
CA GLY A 6 -5.59 -0.06 0.16
C GLY A 6 -5.63 -1.57 -0.03
N ASN A 7 -6.83 -2.15 -0.08
CA ASN A 7 -7.04 -3.54 -0.45
C ASN A 7 -7.68 -3.62 -1.82
N ARG A 8 -7.14 -4.44 -2.72
CA ARG A 8 -7.78 -4.72 -4.01
C ARG A 8 -9.13 -5.39 -3.78
N LEU A 9 -10.15 -4.94 -4.49
CA LEU A 9 -11.52 -5.35 -4.23
C LEU A 9 -11.80 -6.81 -4.62
N ASP A 10 -11.06 -7.35 -5.59
CA ASP A 10 -11.30 -8.70 -6.12
C ASP A 10 -10.84 -9.82 -5.17
N ASP A 11 -9.64 -9.67 -4.59
CA ASP A 11 -8.96 -10.71 -3.82
C ASP A 11 -8.49 -10.24 -2.44
N GLY A 12 -8.69 -8.96 -2.11
CA GLY A 12 -8.35 -8.40 -0.82
C GLY A 12 -6.85 -8.17 -0.60
N VAL A 13 -5.99 -8.38 -1.60
CA VAL A 13 -4.54 -8.19 -1.45
C VAL A 13 -4.21 -6.74 -1.17
N VAL A 14 -3.22 -6.51 -0.31
CA VAL A 14 -2.70 -5.16 -0.03
C VAL A 14 -1.96 -4.65 -1.26
N VAL A 15 -2.38 -3.50 -1.76
CA VAL A 15 -1.79 -2.87 -2.95
C VAL A 15 -1.48 -1.41 -2.71
N TYR A 16 -0.67 -0.85 -3.60
CA TYR A 16 -0.13 0.49 -3.57
C TYR A 16 -0.30 1.14 -4.93
N LEU A 17 -0.49 2.46 -4.96
CA LEU A 17 -0.59 3.21 -6.22
C LEU A 17 0.81 3.42 -6.80
N GLY A 18 1.06 2.99 -8.04
CA GLY A 18 2.30 3.21 -8.78
C GLY A 18 2.31 4.54 -9.54
N ASP A 19 3.49 4.93 -10.04
CA ASP A 19 3.67 6.18 -10.82
C ASP A 19 2.92 6.15 -12.17
N ASP A 20 2.51 4.97 -12.63
CA ASP A 20 1.70 4.77 -13.84
C ASP A 20 0.18 4.80 -13.59
N ASP A 21 -0.25 5.24 -12.40
CA ASP A 21 -1.64 5.27 -11.92
C ASP A 21 -2.31 3.87 -11.88
N ARG A 22 -1.50 2.80 -11.79
CA ARG A 22 -1.98 1.43 -11.58
C ARG A 22 -1.67 0.92 -10.19
N TRP A 23 -2.47 -0.06 -9.75
CA TRP A 23 -2.28 -0.74 -8.48
C TRP A 23 -1.23 -1.85 -8.61
N THR A 24 -0.27 -1.86 -7.69
CA THR A 24 0.78 -2.88 -7.58
C THR A 24 0.79 -3.48 -6.17
N SER A 25 1.10 -4.77 -6.03
CA SER A 25 1.33 -5.39 -4.71
C SER A 25 2.76 -5.15 -4.18
N ASP A 26 3.66 -4.60 -5.01
CA ASP A 26 5.02 -4.29 -4.62
C ASP A 26 5.14 -2.84 -4.12
N LEU A 27 5.34 -2.68 -2.80
CA LEU A 27 5.54 -1.37 -2.18
C LEU A 27 6.76 -0.62 -2.73
N SER A 28 7.81 -1.33 -3.17
CA SER A 28 9.01 -0.67 -3.71
C SER A 28 8.72 0.07 -5.02
N ALA A 29 7.70 -0.38 -5.77
CA ALA A 29 7.20 0.21 -7.00
C ALA A 29 6.07 1.23 -6.76
N ALA A 30 5.73 1.54 -5.50
CA ALA A 30 4.72 2.55 -5.19
C ALA A 30 5.23 3.96 -5.49
N ALA A 31 4.34 4.78 -6.05
CA ALA A 31 4.54 6.21 -6.20
C ALA A 31 4.70 6.87 -4.82
N ARG A 32 5.58 7.86 -4.77
CA ARG A 32 5.95 8.56 -3.53
C ARG A 32 5.62 10.03 -3.68
N PHE A 33 4.76 10.51 -2.79
CA PHE A 33 4.24 11.87 -2.81
C PHE A 33 4.77 12.66 -1.62
N GLU A 34 5.04 13.95 -1.86
CA GLU A 34 5.20 14.90 -0.76
C GLU A 34 3.84 15.22 -0.12
N ASP A 35 3.86 15.81 1.08
CA ASP A 35 2.65 16.10 1.85
C ASP A 35 1.62 16.98 1.12
N GLY A 36 2.10 17.87 0.24
CA GLY A 36 1.25 18.77 -0.54
C GLY A 36 0.36 18.00 -1.54
N ASP A 37 0.95 17.07 -2.29
CA ASP A 37 0.29 16.37 -3.39
C ASP A 37 -0.47 15.11 -2.92
N ALA A 38 0.00 14.50 -1.82
CA ALA A 38 -0.51 13.21 -1.35
C ALA A 38 -2.03 13.19 -1.10
N LYS A 39 -2.62 14.31 -0.65
CA LYS A 39 -4.05 14.39 -0.34
C LYS A 39 -4.94 14.35 -1.58
N ASP A 40 -4.52 15.02 -2.65
CA ASP A 40 -5.30 15.06 -3.90
C ASP A 40 -5.25 13.71 -4.61
N VAL A 41 -4.07 13.07 -4.60
CA VAL A 41 -3.90 11.70 -5.10
C VAL A 41 -4.76 10.72 -4.29
N LEU A 42 -4.76 10.83 -2.96
CA LEU A 42 -5.64 10.02 -2.12
C LEU A 42 -7.12 10.22 -2.47
N ALA A 43 -7.56 11.48 -2.64
CA ALA A 43 -8.94 11.78 -2.98
C ALA A 43 -9.35 11.21 -4.36
N ALA A 44 -8.42 11.14 -5.32
CA ALA A 44 -8.64 10.47 -6.60
C ALA A 44 -8.73 8.95 -6.42
N ALA A 45 -7.81 8.35 -5.67
CA ALA A 45 -7.80 6.92 -5.36
C ALA A 45 -9.10 6.48 -4.66
N GLN A 46 -9.61 7.26 -3.71
CA GLN A 46 -10.85 6.97 -2.98
C GLN A 46 -12.09 6.96 -3.88
N LYS A 47 -12.04 7.54 -5.08
CA LYS A 47 -13.13 7.45 -6.08
C LYS A 47 -13.11 6.13 -6.86
N ARG A 48 -12.00 5.40 -6.86
CA ARG A 48 -11.82 4.09 -7.54
C ARG A 48 -12.42 2.94 -6.71
N VAL A 49 -13.62 3.15 -6.19
CA VAL A 49 -14.32 2.23 -5.26
C VAL A 49 -14.64 0.85 -5.85
N LYS A 50 -14.54 0.70 -7.17
CA LYS A 50 -14.71 -0.59 -7.86
C LYS A 50 -13.40 -1.40 -7.96
N GLU A 51 -12.28 -0.78 -7.59
CA GLU A 51 -10.94 -1.37 -7.68
C GLU A 51 -10.34 -1.55 -6.30
N ILE A 52 -10.53 -0.57 -5.40
CA ILE A 52 -9.90 -0.52 -4.08
C ILE A 52 -10.93 -0.28 -2.98
N ALA A 53 -10.78 -1.04 -1.90
CA ALA A 53 -11.40 -0.79 -0.61
C ALA A 53 -10.42 -0.07 0.33
N ASP A 54 -10.96 0.90 1.07
CA ASP A 54 -10.25 1.60 2.16
C ASP A 54 -8.88 2.16 1.73
N ALA A 55 -8.90 3.11 0.79
CA ALA A 55 -7.67 3.79 0.38
C ALA A 55 -7.26 4.85 1.41
N TYR A 56 -5.98 4.83 1.82
CA TYR A 56 -5.37 5.78 2.76
C TYR A 56 -3.87 5.99 2.47
N LEU A 57 -3.26 6.93 3.19
CA LEU A 57 -1.84 7.27 3.07
C LEU A 57 -1.02 6.59 4.15
N ILE A 58 0.14 6.08 3.79
CA ILE A 58 1.16 5.59 4.70
C ILE A 58 2.46 6.36 4.52
N GLU A 59 3.25 6.44 5.59
CA GLU A 59 4.63 6.94 5.51
C GLU A 59 5.54 5.86 4.93
N VAL A 60 6.43 6.26 4.01
CA VAL A 60 7.47 5.41 3.43
C VAL A 60 8.83 6.11 3.47
N ASP A 61 9.87 5.32 3.64
CA ASP A 61 11.26 5.79 3.57
C ASP A 61 11.80 5.78 2.13
N ASP A 62 13.06 6.23 1.96
CA ASP A 62 13.73 6.31 0.67
C ASP A 62 13.99 4.93 0.03
N SER A 63 13.93 3.85 0.81
CA SER A 63 14.03 2.48 0.29
C SER A 63 12.69 1.92 -0.19
N GLY A 64 11.57 2.62 0.07
CA GLY A 64 10.24 2.09 -0.20
C GLY A 64 9.80 1.06 0.85
N ALA A 65 10.31 1.16 2.07
CA ALA A 65 9.81 0.40 3.20
C ALA A 65 8.78 1.25 4.00
N PRO A 66 7.81 0.61 4.68
CA PRO A 66 6.91 1.33 5.57
C PRO A 66 7.71 2.04 6.67
N ALA A 67 7.29 3.26 7.00
CA ALA A 67 7.97 4.11 7.97
C ALA A 67 6.97 4.75 8.96
N GLY A 68 7.52 5.54 9.89
CA GLY A 68 6.74 6.29 10.86
C GLY A 68 6.01 5.41 11.88
N ARG A 69 4.94 5.96 12.48
CA ARG A 69 4.21 5.33 13.59
C ARG A 69 3.52 4.03 13.20
N GLU A 70 3.13 3.88 11.94
CA GLU A 70 2.34 2.73 11.46
C GLU A 70 3.20 1.60 10.90
N THR A 71 4.54 1.72 10.95
CA THR A 71 5.51 0.75 10.41
C THR A 71 5.16 -0.71 10.70
N LEU A 72 4.83 -1.05 11.96
CA LEU A 72 4.51 -2.42 12.33
C LEU A 72 3.23 -2.94 11.64
N ARG A 73 2.16 -2.14 11.65
CA ARG A 73 0.89 -2.48 11.00
C ARG A 73 1.10 -2.70 9.51
N GLU A 74 1.81 -1.77 8.86
CA GLU A 74 2.05 -1.82 7.42
C GLU A 74 2.99 -2.95 7.01
N THR A 75 3.97 -3.29 7.85
CA THR A 75 4.83 -4.45 7.63
C THR A 75 4.03 -5.75 7.67
N ILE A 76 3.12 -5.90 8.64
CA ILE A 76 2.23 -7.06 8.73
C ILE A 76 1.29 -7.10 7.54
N ARG A 77 0.68 -5.97 7.15
CA ARG A 77 -0.19 -5.90 5.97
C ARG A 77 0.52 -6.28 4.68
N LYS A 78 1.76 -5.82 4.50
CA LYS A 78 2.60 -6.16 3.35
C LYS A 78 3.00 -7.64 3.32
N SER A 79 3.28 -8.24 4.47
CA SER A 79 3.84 -9.60 4.55
C SER A 79 2.76 -10.68 4.69
N GLY A 80 1.63 -10.34 5.32
CA GLY A 80 0.54 -11.25 5.63
C GLY A 80 0.54 -11.69 7.11
N PRO A 81 -0.11 -12.82 7.42
CA PRO A 81 -0.26 -13.31 8.79
C PRO A 81 1.09 -13.52 9.50
N THR A 82 1.17 -13.11 10.77
CA THR A 82 2.35 -13.35 11.64
C THR A 82 2.35 -14.75 12.27
N VAL A 83 1.28 -15.51 12.09
CA VAL A 83 1.13 -16.91 12.48
C VAL A 83 0.86 -17.71 11.21
N ARG A 84 1.43 -18.93 11.11
CA ARG A 84 1.42 -19.71 9.86
C ARG A 84 2.05 -18.91 8.72
N LEU A 85 3.34 -18.62 8.84
CA LEU A 85 4.11 -17.87 7.84
C LEU A 85 4.09 -18.54 6.45
N ASP A 86 3.83 -19.84 6.41
CA ASP A 86 3.56 -20.64 5.21
C ASP A 86 2.31 -20.21 4.43
N LEU A 87 1.45 -19.38 5.02
CA LEU A 87 0.21 -18.87 4.42
C LEU A 87 0.24 -17.36 4.15
N GLY A 88 1.35 -16.67 4.41
CA GLY A 88 1.46 -15.24 4.11
C GLY A 88 2.07 -14.97 2.74
N TYR A 89 2.00 -13.72 2.30
CA TYR A 89 2.50 -13.28 0.99
C TYR A 89 3.99 -13.56 0.79
N GLN A 90 4.77 -13.57 1.89
CA GLN A 90 6.18 -13.94 1.83
C GLN A 90 6.45 -15.41 1.41
N ALA A 91 5.43 -16.27 1.40
CA ALA A 91 5.55 -17.68 1.04
C ALA A 91 5.33 -17.96 -0.46
N GLU A 92 4.76 -17.02 -1.21
CA GLU A 92 4.46 -17.17 -2.66
C GLU A 92 5.65 -16.83 -3.58
N ALA A 93 6.88 -16.84 -3.05
CA ALA A 93 8.11 -16.48 -3.76
C ALA A 93 8.48 -17.42 -4.92
#